data_AF-A0A1Q6LE84-F1
#
_entry.id   AF-A0A1Q6LE84-F1
#
_cell.length_a   1.000
_cell.length_b   1.000
_cell.length_c   1.000
_cell.angle_alpha   90.00
_cell.angle_beta   90.00
_cell.angle_gamma   90.00
#
_symmetry.space_group_name_H-M   'P 1'
#
loop_
_entity.id
_entity.type
_entity.pdbx_description
1 polymer ?
#
loop_
_entity_poly.entity_id
_entity_poly.type
_entity_poly.pdbx_seq_one_letter_code
_entity_poly.pdbx_strand_id
1 'polypeptide(L)'
;MKEIVGYMFDAMEFPTVEFLNKLEELRSKYISFGIGVYTDEMFEKLYGRKPLKPYAEREQMAKAFKGVDFTFKVKSINCENENGNNSNEKNQSKKKYHVGYAPGTYDLLHEGHMEHLGICRDLCDILVVGVKTDKNVKETKGKETYQNQNVRKRVIENLSLVDYVILVDTRNKIVANKKVKELTGEQIDVVFLGSDCRGQENDQNPDGLKFIFTDRPAEVMKTRSSSYYRKLLTSKQ
;
A
#
# COMPACT_ATOMS: atom_id res chain seq x y z
N MET A 1 -19.43 -19.77 -16.74
CA MET A 1 -18.01 -20.18 -16.84
C MET A 1 -17.17 -18.94 -16.61
N LYS A 2 -16.18 -18.99 -15.72
CA LYS A 2 -15.17 -17.94 -15.62
C LYS A 2 -14.25 -18.03 -16.84
N GLU A 3 -13.91 -16.91 -17.45
CA GLU A 3 -12.88 -16.88 -18.49
C GLU A 3 -11.51 -17.24 -17.88
N ILE A 4 -10.60 -17.79 -18.70
CA ILE A 4 -9.32 -18.33 -18.22
C ILE A 4 -8.40 -17.19 -17.75
N VAL A 5 -8.26 -16.14 -18.56
CA VAL A 5 -7.37 -15.01 -18.28
C VAL A 5 -8.07 -13.71 -18.63
N GLY A 6 -8.02 -12.73 -17.72
CA GLY A 6 -8.50 -11.37 -17.97
C GLY A 6 -7.46 -10.33 -17.61
N TYR A 7 -7.66 -9.10 -18.07
CA TYR A 7 -6.80 -7.98 -17.71
C TYR A 7 -7.53 -6.65 -17.72
N MET A 8 -6.93 -5.64 -17.09
CA MET A 8 -7.29 -4.24 -17.29
C MET A 8 -6.04 -3.39 -17.53
N PHE A 9 -6.25 -2.22 -18.12
CA PHE A 9 -5.21 -1.20 -18.23
C PHE A 9 -5.43 -0.12 -17.19
N ASP A 10 -4.36 0.32 -16.54
CA ASP A 10 -4.40 1.46 -15.64
C ASP A 10 -3.05 2.20 -15.66
N ALA A 11 -3.10 3.51 -15.38
CA ALA A 11 -1.90 4.31 -15.23
C ALA A 11 -1.14 3.99 -13.95
N MET A 12 -1.83 3.60 -12.88
CA MET A 12 -1.28 3.24 -11.57
C MET A 12 -0.49 4.34 -10.87
N GLU A 13 -0.83 5.61 -11.12
CA GLU A 13 -0.24 6.73 -10.38
C GLU A 13 -0.76 6.79 -8.94
N PHE A 14 -2.08 6.83 -8.75
CA PHE A 14 -2.70 6.77 -7.43
C PHE A 14 -3.97 5.92 -7.54
N PRO A 15 -4.04 4.77 -6.86
CA PRO A 15 -5.23 3.92 -6.92
C PRO A 15 -6.49 4.68 -6.48
N THR A 16 -7.52 4.67 -7.32
CA THR A 16 -8.80 5.35 -7.09
C THR A 16 -9.90 4.38 -6.69
N VAL A 17 -11.08 4.90 -6.34
CA VAL A 17 -12.25 4.06 -6.05
C VAL A 17 -12.72 3.32 -7.30
N GLU A 18 -12.67 3.97 -8.46
CA GLU A 18 -13.04 3.39 -9.76
C GLU A 18 -12.11 2.22 -10.10
N PHE A 19 -10.81 2.40 -9.91
CA PHE A 19 -9.82 1.33 -10.06
C PHE A 19 -10.15 0.13 -9.15
N LEU A 20 -10.42 0.38 -7.86
CA LEU A 20 -10.69 -0.68 -6.90
C LEU A 20 -11.99 -1.43 -7.20
N ASN A 21 -13.05 -0.71 -7.62
CA ASN A 21 -14.30 -1.33 -8.06
C ASN A 21 -14.08 -2.24 -9.27
N LYS A 22 -13.34 -1.75 -10.26
CA LYS A 22 -13.03 -2.50 -11.48
C LYS A 22 -12.15 -3.73 -11.19
N LEU A 23 -11.14 -3.58 -10.32
CA LEU A 23 -10.30 -4.68 -9.86
C LEU A 23 -11.14 -5.78 -9.20
N GLU A 24 -12.04 -5.40 -8.29
CA GLU A 24 -12.91 -6.34 -7.56
C GLU A 24 -13.88 -7.07 -8.49
N GLU A 25 -14.49 -6.34 -9.42
CA GLU A 25 -15.36 -6.91 -10.45
C GLU A 25 -14.61 -7.92 -11.33
N LEU A 26 -13.47 -7.52 -11.90
CA LEU A 26 -12.76 -8.34 -12.88
C LEU A 26 -12.10 -9.56 -12.23
N ARG A 27 -11.42 -9.44 -11.08
CA ARG A 27 -10.79 -10.60 -10.42
C ARG A 27 -11.81 -11.67 -10.01
N SER A 28 -13.08 -11.30 -9.83
CA SER A 28 -14.15 -12.27 -9.56
C SER A 28 -14.55 -13.09 -10.80
N LYS A 29 -14.35 -12.53 -12.01
CA LYS A 29 -14.78 -13.10 -13.30
C LYS A 29 -13.76 -14.03 -13.95
N TYR A 30 -12.46 -13.85 -13.66
CA TYR A 30 -11.38 -14.60 -14.30
C TYR A 30 -10.73 -15.60 -13.33
N ILE A 31 -10.13 -16.66 -13.89
CA ILE A 31 -9.28 -17.57 -13.12
C ILE A 31 -7.91 -16.95 -12.86
N SER A 32 -7.33 -16.31 -13.88
CA SER A 32 -6.14 -15.48 -13.75
C SER A 32 -6.39 -14.05 -14.22
N PHE A 33 -5.86 -13.06 -13.51
CA PHE A 33 -6.09 -11.65 -13.78
C PHE A 33 -4.79 -10.83 -13.73
N GLY A 34 -4.61 -9.94 -14.71
CA GLY A 34 -3.45 -9.07 -14.78
C GLY A 34 -3.76 -7.58 -14.95
N ILE A 35 -2.76 -6.75 -14.66
CA ILE A 35 -2.82 -5.31 -14.90
C ILE A 35 -1.75 -4.91 -15.92
N GLY A 36 -2.19 -4.38 -17.05
CA GLY A 36 -1.32 -3.72 -18.01
C GLY A 36 -1.04 -2.29 -17.57
N VAL A 37 0.23 -1.96 -17.34
CA VAL A 37 0.66 -0.63 -16.89
C VAL A 37 1.26 0.13 -18.06
N TYR A 38 0.77 1.35 -18.31
CA TYR A 38 1.30 2.20 -19.39
C TYR A 38 2.77 2.52 -19.14
N THR A 39 3.62 2.38 -20.16
CA THR A 39 4.97 2.95 -20.15
C THR A 39 4.93 4.47 -19.93
N ASP A 40 6.04 5.08 -19.51
CA ASP A 40 6.08 6.54 -19.31
C ASP A 40 5.77 7.30 -20.62
N GLU A 41 6.26 6.81 -21.76
CA GLU A 41 5.94 7.35 -23.09
C GLU A 41 4.45 7.23 -23.44
N MET A 42 3.85 6.06 -23.19
CA MET A 42 2.42 5.84 -23.45
C MET A 42 1.55 6.69 -22.52
N PHE A 43 1.97 6.84 -21.26
CA PHE A 43 1.33 7.74 -20.31
C PHE A 43 1.39 9.19 -20.82
N GLU A 44 2.56 9.67 -21.23
CA GLU A 44 2.72 11.03 -21.77
C GLU A 44 1.82 11.27 -22.99
N LYS A 45 1.72 10.29 -23.89
CA LYS A 45 0.84 10.34 -25.06
C LYS A 45 -0.65 10.40 -24.71
N LEU A 46 -1.10 9.63 -23.71
CA LEU A 46 -2.52 9.58 -23.31
C LEU A 46 -2.94 10.77 -22.47
N TYR A 47 -2.09 11.22 -21.55
CA TYR A 47 -2.43 12.22 -20.54
C TYR A 47 -1.84 13.60 -20.82
N GLY A 48 -1.03 13.77 -21.87
CA GLY A 48 -0.42 15.04 -22.25
C GLY A 48 0.59 15.58 -21.23
N ARG A 49 1.06 14.73 -20.31
CA ARG A 49 2.03 15.10 -19.26
C ARG A 49 2.86 13.91 -18.81
N LYS A 50 4.03 14.20 -18.24
CA LYS A 50 4.85 13.17 -17.57
C LYS A 50 4.11 12.53 -16.40
N PRO A 51 4.28 11.22 -16.17
CA PRO A 51 3.75 10.58 -14.97
C PRO A 51 4.46 11.11 -13.73
N LEU A 52 3.73 11.16 -12.62
CA LEU A 52 4.25 11.56 -11.31
C LEU A 52 5.08 10.46 -10.67
N LYS A 53 4.77 9.20 -11.00
CA LYS A 53 5.53 8.02 -10.60
C LYS A 53 6.19 7.37 -11.82
N PRO A 54 7.47 6.97 -11.74
CA PRO A 54 8.11 6.25 -12.83
C PRO A 54 7.44 4.89 -13.06
N TYR A 55 7.52 4.37 -14.28
CA TYR A 55 6.96 3.07 -14.65
C TYR A 55 7.24 1.95 -13.63
N ALA A 56 8.49 1.83 -13.18
CA ALA A 56 8.90 0.76 -12.26
C ALA A 56 8.11 0.77 -10.95
N GLU A 57 7.85 1.95 -10.37
CA GLU A 57 7.05 2.10 -9.16
C GLU A 57 5.58 1.74 -9.42
N ARG A 58 5.02 2.21 -10.55
CA ARG A 58 3.63 1.95 -10.94
C ARG A 58 3.38 0.47 -11.18
N GLU A 59 4.32 -0.22 -11.82
CA GLU A 59 4.29 -1.67 -12.02
C GLU A 59 4.38 -2.44 -10.70
N GLN A 60 5.31 -2.07 -9.81
CA GLN A 60 5.43 -2.69 -8.50
C GLN A 60 4.14 -2.54 -7.68
N MET A 61 3.54 -1.35 -7.69
CA MET A 61 2.25 -1.11 -7.04
C MET A 61 1.16 -1.99 -7.63
N ALA A 62 1.09 -2.13 -8.96
CA ALA A 62 0.09 -2.95 -9.64
C ALA A 62 0.19 -4.43 -9.23
N LYS A 63 1.42 -4.98 -9.20
CA LYS A 63 1.69 -6.36 -8.75
C LYS A 63 1.28 -6.63 -7.31
N ALA A 64 1.21 -5.60 -6.47
CA ALA A 64 0.95 -5.77 -5.05
C ALA A 64 -0.53 -5.92 -4.70
N PHE A 65 -1.44 -5.78 -5.65
CA PHE A 65 -2.88 -5.90 -5.39
C PHE A 65 -3.33 -7.37 -5.29
N LYS A 66 -4.22 -7.67 -4.34
CA LYS A 66 -4.83 -8.99 -4.12
C LYS A 66 -5.58 -9.44 -5.38
N GLY A 67 -5.23 -10.63 -5.88
CA GLY A 67 -5.83 -11.22 -7.07
C GLY A 67 -5.30 -10.65 -8.38
N VAL A 68 -4.14 -9.99 -8.36
CA VAL A 68 -3.36 -9.67 -9.56
C VAL A 68 -2.23 -10.71 -9.67
N ASP A 69 -2.32 -11.58 -10.67
CA ASP A 69 -1.37 -12.68 -10.86
C ASP A 69 -0.18 -12.26 -11.73
N PHE A 70 -0.37 -11.29 -12.62
CA PHE A 70 0.68 -10.78 -13.50
C PHE A 70 0.47 -9.31 -13.86
N THR A 71 1.54 -8.68 -14.35
CA THR A 71 1.49 -7.34 -14.93
C THR A 71 2.33 -7.31 -16.19
N PHE A 72 1.99 -6.41 -17.12
CA PHE A 72 2.70 -6.30 -18.39
C PHE A 72 2.80 -4.84 -18.85
N LYS A 73 3.80 -4.57 -19.68
CA LYS A 73 4.06 -3.22 -20.20
C LYS A 73 3.09 -2.90 -21.33
N VAL A 74 2.43 -1.74 -21.26
CA VAL A 74 1.60 -1.24 -22.36
C VAL A 74 2.38 -0.15 -23.10
N LYS A 75 2.91 -0.50 -24.28
CA LYS A 75 3.70 0.39 -25.16
C LYS A 75 2.85 1.04 -26.25
N SER A 76 1.73 0.43 -26.64
CA SER A 76 0.79 0.96 -27.63
C SER A 76 -0.64 0.53 -27.34
N ILE A 77 -1.61 1.20 -27.96
CA ILE A 77 -3.05 0.87 -27.85
C ILE A 77 -3.37 -0.52 -28.46
N ASN A 78 -2.45 -1.10 -29.26
CA ASN A 78 -2.66 -2.35 -30.00
C ASN A 78 -1.71 -3.50 -29.57
N CYS A 79 -1.07 -3.45 -28.40
CA CYS A 79 -0.12 -4.50 -28.01
C CYS A 79 -0.78 -5.69 -27.31
N GLU A 80 -0.64 -6.87 -27.94
CA GLU A 80 -0.71 -8.19 -27.32
C GLU A 80 0.53 -8.51 -26.46
N ASN A 81 0.38 -9.54 -25.63
CA ASN A 81 1.17 -9.88 -24.44
C ASN A 81 2.69 -10.04 -24.67
N GLU A 82 3.50 -9.38 -23.83
CA GLU A 82 4.84 -9.87 -23.46
C GLU A 82 4.71 -10.59 -22.10
N ASN A 83 4.89 -11.92 -22.10
CA ASN A 83 4.82 -12.76 -20.90
C ASN A 83 5.95 -12.41 -19.93
N GLY A 84 5.59 -11.74 -18.83
CA GLY A 84 6.45 -11.61 -17.65
C GLY A 84 6.09 -12.68 -16.63
N ASN A 85 6.86 -13.77 -16.57
CA ASN A 85 6.82 -14.68 -15.43
C ASN A 85 7.47 -14.01 -14.21
N ASN A 86 6.87 -14.19 -13.03
CA ASN A 86 7.60 -14.29 -11.76
C ASN A 86 6.66 -14.82 -10.66
N SER A 87 6.74 -16.12 -10.40
CA SER A 87 6.34 -16.71 -9.14
C SER A 87 7.53 -16.63 -8.18
N ASN A 88 7.41 -15.82 -7.12
CA ASN A 88 8.32 -15.91 -5.98
C ASN A 88 7.68 -16.81 -4.93
N GLU A 89 8.01 -18.11 -4.99
CA GLU A 89 7.79 -19.00 -3.86
C GLU A 89 8.70 -18.56 -2.72
N LYS A 90 8.13 -17.89 -1.71
CA LYS A 90 8.85 -17.61 -0.46
C LYS A 90 8.90 -18.91 0.35
N ASN A 91 10.10 -19.47 0.51
CA ASN A 91 10.38 -20.47 1.54
C ASN A 91 9.91 -19.94 2.90
N GLN A 92 8.90 -20.58 3.50
CA GLN A 92 8.34 -20.15 4.78
C GLN A 92 9.28 -20.58 5.93
N SER A 93 10.29 -19.75 6.19
CA SER A 93 10.94 -19.74 7.50
C SER A 93 9.98 -19.18 8.54
N LYS A 94 9.97 -19.76 9.74
CA LYS A 94 9.21 -19.24 10.89
C LYS A 94 9.44 -17.74 11.06
N LYS A 95 8.37 -16.93 11.03
CA LYS A 95 8.45 -15.48 11.24
C LYS A 95 8.76 -15.18 12.71
N LYS A 96 9.32 -14.00 12.96
CA LYS A 96 9.77 -13.60 14.31
C LYS A 96 8.60 -13.26 15.23
N TYR A 97 7.54 -12.71 14.68
CA TYR A 97 6.34 -12.29 15.39
C TYR A 97 5.12 -12.98 14.82
N HIS A 98 4.12 -13.23 15.65
CA HIS A 98 2.86 -13.76 15.18
C HIS A 98 2.00 -12.62 14.61
N VAL A 99 1.72 -11.59 15.41
CA VAL A 99 0.90 -10.43 15.00
C VAL A 99 1.73 -9.14 14.98
N GLY A 100 1.88 -8.58 13.79
CA GLY A 100 2.50 -7.28 13.56
C GLY A 100 1.47 -6.19 13.30
N TYR A 101 1.67 -5.01 13.88
CA TYR A 101 0.81 -3.85 13.69
C TYR A 101 1.56 -2.67 13.09
N ALA A 102 1.11 -2.17 11.94
CA ALA A 102 1.73 -1.04 11.24
C ALA A 102 0.75 0.15 11.13
N PRO A 103 0.79 1.13 12.04
CA PRO A 103 -0.05 2.32 11.93
C PRO A 103 0.57 3.38 11.01
N GLY A 104 -0.24 4.01 10.17
CA GLY A 104 0.22 5.01 9.22
C GLY A 104 -0.90 5.84 8.60
N THR A 105 -0.51 6.92 7.94
CA THR A 105 -1.46 7.73 7.16
C THR A 105 -1.78 7.05 5.83
N TYR A 106 -0.80 6.43 5.16
CA TYR A 106 -1.00 5.72 3.89
C TYR A 106 -1.73 6.54 2.81
N ASP A 107 -1.41 7.84 2.73
CA ASP A 107 -1.98 8.73 1.73
C ASP A 107 -1.11 8.73 0.47
N LEU A 108 -1.75 8.76 -0.71
CA LEU A 108 -1.08 8.69 -2.01
C LEU A 108 -0.12 7.51 -2.09
N LEU A 109 -0.63 6.28 -2.09
CA LEU A 109 0.17 5.04 -2.09
C LEU A 109 1.38 5.16 -3.04
N HIS A 110 2.54 4.73 -2.56
CA HIS A 110 3.84 4.89 -3.22
C HIS A 110 4.82 3.84 -2.73
N GLU A 111 5.98 3.71 -3.39
CA GLU A 111 6.98 2.68 -3.10
C GLU A 111 7.44 2.68 -1.64
N GLY A 112 7.65 3.86 -1.03
CA GLY A 112 8.02 3.92 0.38
C GLY A 112 7.03 3.24 1.34
N HIS A 113 5.73 3.21 1.03
CA HIS A 113 4.75 2.42 1.79
C HIS A 113 4.90 0.92 1.49
N MET A 114 5.13 0.56 0.23
CA MET A 114 5.31 -0.84 -0.19
C MET A 114 6.54 -1.47 0.45
N GLU A 115 7.67 -0.75 0.50
CA GLU A 115 8.90 -1.18 1.17
C GLU A 115 8.68 -1.35 2.66
N HIS A 116 8.05 -0.37 3.31
CA HIS A 116 7.70 -0.44 4.73
C HIS A 116 6.84 -1.67 5.05
N LEU A 117 5.74 -1.87 4.32
CA LEU A 117 4.82 -3.00 4.53
C LEU A 117 5.48 -4.34 4.16
N GLY A 118 6.37 -4.36 3.17
CA GLY A 118 7.16 -5.54 2.80
C GLY A 118 8.04 -6.01 3.96
N ILE A 119 8.79 -5.08 4.59
CA ILE A 119 9.59 -5.38 5.78
C ILE A 119 8.70 -5.89 6.93
N CYS A 120 7.54 -5.28 7.16
CA CYS A 120 6.61 -5.72 8.20
C CYS A 120 6.12 -7.16 7.94
N ARG A 121 5.63 -7.43 6.73
CA ARG A 121 5.13 -8.74 6.29
C ARG A 121 6.19 -9.83 6.37
N ASP A 122 7.46 -9.47 6.18
CA ASP A 122 8.56 -10.41 6.30
C ASP A 122 8.93 -10.76 7.74
N LEU A 123 8.45 -10.01 8.72
CA LEU A 123 8.72 -10.21 10.14
C LEU A 123 7.57 -10.82 10.94
N CYS A 124 6.33 -10.78 10.44
CA CYS A 124 5.16 -11.33 11.12
C CYS A 124 4.34 -12.34 10.29
N ASP A 125 3.54 -13.16 10.98
CA ASP A 125 2.59 -14.11 10.36
C ASP A 125 1.28 -13.43 9.94
N ILE A 126 0.81 -12.46 10.74
CA ILE A 126 -0.38 -11.65 10.50
C ILE A 126 0.03 -10.17 10.53
N LEU A 127 -0.20 -9.45 9.43
CA LEU A 127 0.03 -8.01 9.33
C LEU A 127 -1.28 -7.24 9.40
N VAL A 128 -1.49 -6.52 10.50
CA VAL A 128 -2.61 -5.60 10.67
C VAL A 128 -2.15 -4.16 10.43
N VAL A 129 -2.80 -3.46 9.51
CA VAL A 129 -2.47 -2.07 9.20
C VAL A 129 -3.49 -1.12 9.83
N GLY A 130 -3.00 -0.14 10.58
CA GLY A 130 -3.80 0.94 11.15
C GLY A 130 -3.81 2.16 10.25
N VAL A 131 -4.90 2.41 9.53
CA VAL A 131 -5.05 3.61 8.69
C VAL A 131 -5.59 4.76 9.54
N LYS A 132 -4.79 5.80 9.71
CA LYS A 132 -5.19 6.99 10.49
C LYS A 132 -6.39 7.67 9.87
N THR A 133 -7.40 8.04 10.67
CA THR A 133 -8.56 8.81 10.23
C THR A 133 -8.16 10.21 9.77
N ASP A 134 -8.96 10.82 8.90
CA ASP A 134 -8.71 12.19 8.41
C ASP A 134 -8.63 13.17 9.60
N LYS A 135 -9.55 13.02 10.55
CA LYS A 135 -9.56 13.73 11.83
C LYS A 135 -8.24 13.57 12.60
N ASN A 136 -7.77 12.33 12.79
CA ASN A 136 -6.54 12.08 13.53
C ASN A 136 -5.31 12.67 12.83
N VAL A 137 -5.25 12.61 11.49
CA VAL A 137 -4.15 13.21 10.72
C VAL A 137 -4.16 14.73 10.90
N LYS A 138 -5.33 15.36 10.83
CA LYS A 138 -5.48 16.80 11.06
C LYS A 138 -5.05 17.20 12.47
N GLU A 139 -5.54 16.50 13.50
CA GLU A 139 -5.23 16.79 14.90
C GLU A 139 -3.76 16.56 15.26
N THR A 140 -3.17 15.46 14.77
CA THR A 140 -1.80 15.07 15.18
C THR A 140 -0.69 15.60 14.29
N LYS A 141 -1.00 15.95 13.03
CA LYS A 141 0.01 16.43 12.06
C LYS A 141 -0.28 17.83 11.52
N GLY A 142 -1.43 18.42 11.80
CA GLY A 142 -1.83 19.74 11.28
C GLY A 142 -1.96 19.76 9.75
N LYS A 143 -2.27 18.61 9.13
CA LYS A 143 -2.30 18.45 7.67
C LYS A 143 -3.56 17.74 7.23
N GLU A 144 -4.11 18.15 6.09
CA GLU A 144 -5.16 17.39 5.40
C GLU A 144 -4.56 16.21 4.61
N THR A 145 -5.38 15.20 4.35
CA THR A 145 -5.06 14.09 3.45
C THR A 145 -5.57 14.37 2.04
N TYR A 146 -4.86 13.89 1.02
CA TYR A 146 -5.30 14.03 -0.36
C TYR A 146 -6.43 13.04 -0.67
N GLN A 147 -6.26 11.79 -0.25
CA GLN A 147 -7.29 10.76 -0.30
C GLN A 147 -7.96 10.66 1.07
N ASN A 148 -9.30 10.61 1.09
CA ASN A 148 -10.04 10.41 2.34
C ASN A 148 -9.70 9.04 2.96
N GLN A 149 -9.98 8.91 4.26
CA GLN A 149 -9.66 7.71 5.02
C GLN A 149 -10.25 6.42 4.46
N ASN A 150 -11.42 6.47 3.82
CA ASN A 150 -12.09 5.29 3.28
C ASN A 150 -11.39 4.81 2.01
N VAL A 151 -10.95 5.73 1.14
CA VAL A 151 -10.13 5.40 -0.03
C VAL A 151 -8.81 4.81 0.42
N ARG A 152 -8.10 5.48 1.34
CA ARG A 152 -6.81 4.99 1.88
C ARG A 152 -6.95 3.60 2.49
N LYS A 153 -7.98 3.37 3.31
CA LYS A 153 -8.30 2.06 3.88
C LYS A 153 -8.50 1.02 2.78
N ARG A 154 -9.37 1.29 1.81
CA ARG A 154 -9.71 0.32 0.76
C ARG A 154 -8.52 -0.02 -0.15
N VAL A 155 -7.64 0.95 -0.41
CA VAL A 155 -6.38 0.72 -1.11
C VAL A 155 -5.51 -0.26 -0.34
N ILE A 156 -5.27 -0.01 0.95
CA ILE A 156 -4.44 -0.88 1.80
C ILE A 156 -5.06 -2.26 1.98
N GLU A 157 -6.39 -2.37 2.12
CA GLU A 157 -7.10 -3.65 2.25
C GLU A 157 -6.91 -4.56 1.04
N ASN A 158 -6.71 -3.96 -0.13
CA ASN A 158 -6.49 -4.70 -1.37
C ASN A 158 -5.00 -4.98 -1.65
N LEU A 159 -4.07 -4.71 -0.73
CA LEU A 159 -2.66 -5.11 -0.90
C LEU A 159 -2.43 -6.55 -0.40
N SER A 160 -1.76 -7.37 -1.20
CA SER A 160 -1.47 -8.79 -0.90
C SER A 160 -0.61 -9.00 0.36
N LEU A 161 0.15 -7.98 0.76
CA LEU A 161 0.99 -8.01 1.97
C LEU A 161 0.17 -7.85 3.26
N VAL A 162 -1.09 -7.41 3.18
CA VAL A 162 -1.88 -6.96 4.34
C VAL A 162 -3.05 -7.90 4.59
N ASP A 163 -3.10 -8.44 5.81
CA ASP A 163 -4.15 -9.37 6.23
C ASP A 163 -5.40 -8.61 6.67
N TYR A 164 -5.22 -7.59 7.53
CA TYR A 164 -6.31 -6.82 8.10
C TYR A 164 -6.03 -5.32 8.09
N VAL A 165 -7.08 -4.50 7.99
CA VAL A 165 -6.98 -3.04 8.09
C VAL A 165 -8.04 -2.49 9.02
N ILE A 166 -7.62 -1.61 9.93
CA ILE A 166 -8.51 -0.90 10.85
C ILE A 166 -8.34 0.61 10.69
N LEU A 167 -9.43 1.37 10.88
CA LEU A 167 -9.33 2.81 11.07
C LEU A 167 -8.92 3.13 12.50
N VAL A 168 -7.94 4.03 12.63
CA VAL A 168 -7.44 4.48 13.93
C VAL A 168 -7.49 5.99 14.06
N ASP A 169 -8.17 6.42 15.10
CA ASP A 169 -8.43 7.81 15.45
C ASP A 169 -7.60 8.28 16.66
N THR A 170 -6.84 7.38 17.28
CA THR A 170 -6.02 7.64 18.45
C THR A 170 -4.59 7.13 18.25
N ARG A 171 -3.62 7.73 18.97
CA ARG A 171 -2.25 7.22 19.04
C ARG A 171 -2.12 6.08 20.08
N ASN A 172 -3.19 5.79 20.84
CA ASN A 172 -3.15 4.91 22.01
C ASN A 172 -3.06 3.45 21.59
N LYS A 173 -1.95 2.79 21.96
CA LYS A 173 -1.70 1.41 21.59
C LYS A 173 -2.54 0.40 22.37
N ILE A 174 -3.07 0.72 23.54
CA ILE A 174 -4.09 -0.11 24.21
C ILE A 174 -5.32 -0.22 23.32
N VAL A 175 -5.80 0.91 22.80
CA VAL A 175 -7.00 0.95 21.95
C VAL A 175 -6.75 0.20 20.65
N ALA A 176 -5.56 0.35 20.06
CA ALA A 176 -5.17 -0.42 18.88
C ALA A 176 -5.10 -1.92 19.18
N ASN A 177 -4.47 -2.33 20.27
CA ASN A 177 -4.34 -3.73 20.68
C ASN A 177 -5.70 -4.37 20.94
N LYS A 178 -6.61 -3.66 21.61
CA LYS A 178 -8.00 -4.11 21.80
C LYS A 178 -8.71 -4.35 20.46
N LYS A 179 -8.66 -3.37 19.54
CA LYS A 179 -9.26 -3.50 18.20
C LYS A 179 -8.67 -4.66 17.40
N VAL A 180 -7.35 -4.86 17.48
CA VAL A 180 -6.66 -5.98 16.81
C VAL A 180 -7.11 -7.31 17.41
N LYS A 181 -7.21 -7.41 18.74
CA LYS A 181 -7.71 -8.61 19.42
C LYS A 181 -9.14 -8.94 19.08
N GLU A 182 -10.02 -7.93 19.01
CA GLU A 182 -11.41 -8.11 18.59
C GLU A 182 -11.53 -8.61 17.14
N LEU A 183 -10.61 -8.18 16.26
CA LEU A 183 -10.64 -8.53 14.84
C LEU A 183 -9.99 -9.89 14.54
N THR A 184 -8.90 -10.21 15.24
CA THR A 184 -8.03 -11.36 14.91
C THR A 184 -8.10 -12.49 15.95
N GLY A 185 -8.64 -12.23 17.13
CA GLY A 185 -8.54 -13.10 18.30
C GLY A 185 -7.23 -12.95 19.08
N GLU A 186 -6.22 -12.28 18.50
CA GLU A 186 -4.85 -12.25 18.99
C GLU A 186 -4.39 -10.84 19.37
N GLN A 187 -3.41 -10.74 20.27
CA GLN A 187 -2.83 -9.45 20.66
C GLN A 187 -1.68 -9.04 19.73
N ILE A 188 -1.37 -7.75 19.70
CA ILE A 188 -0.22 -7.21 18.99
C ILE A 188 1.07 -7.67 19.68
N ASP A 189 1.96 -8.34 18.96
CA ASP A 189 3.31 -8.67 19.45
C ASP A 189 4.30 -7.53 19.23
N VAL A 190 4.16 -6.84 18.09
CA VAL A 190 5.09 -5.80 17.64
C VAL A 190 4.39 -4.70 16.88
N VAL A 191 4.82 -3.47 17.13
CA VAL A 191 4.42 -2.28 16.38
C VAL A 191 5.55 -1.87 15.44
N PHE A 192 5.25 -1.84 14.15
CA PHE A 192 6.17 -1.36 13.12
C PHE A 192 5.95 0.12 12.85
N LEU A 193 7.03 0.90 12.87
CA LEU A 193 7.01 2.32 12.57
C LEU A 193 8.02 2.64 11.46
N GLY A 194 7.75 3.68 10.69
CA GLY A 194 8.75 4.28 9.80
C GLY A 194 9.85 4.93 10.64
N SER A 195 11.09 4.94 10.13
CA SER A 195 12.23 5.57 10.79
C SER A 195 12.03 7.06 11.11
N ASP A 196 11.13 7.75 10.41
CA ASP A 196 10.70 9.12 10.66
C ASP A 196 9.92 9.31 11.98
N CYS A 197 9.48 8.22 12.61
CA CYS A 197 8.79 8.23 13.90
C CYS A 197 9.73 7.95 15.10
N ARG A 198 11.05 7.81 14.88
CA ARG A 198 12.02 7.62 15.98
C ARG A 198 11.95 8.81 16.95
N GLY A 199 11.95 8.54 18.24
CA GLY A 199 11.73 9.54 19.30
C GLY A 199 10.26 9.81 19.64
N GLN A 200 9.30 9.20 18.94
CA GLN A 200 7.86 9.30 19.23
C GLN A 200 7.27 7.99 19.79
N GLU A 201 8.12 7.08 20.29
CA GLU A 201 7.75 5.76 20.80
C GLU A 201 6.94 5.84 22.11
N ASN A 202 7.26 6.83 22.93
CA ASN A 202 6.73 6.97 24.29
C ASN A 202 5.34 7.61 24.33
N ASP A 203 4.89 8.21 23.23
CA ASP A 203 3.53 8.69 23.11
C ASP A 203 2.58 7.50 22.92
N GLN A 204 2.15 6.96 24.05
CA GLN A 204 1.00 6.06 24.23
C GLN A 204 1.25 4.56 23.99
N ASN A 205 2.32 4.03 24.58
CA ASN A 205 2.57 2.58 24.72
C ASN A 205 2.62 2.11 26.20
N PRO A 206 1.54 2.26 26.97
CA PRO A 206 1.52 1.90 28.40
C PRO A 206 1.65 0.38 28.64
N ASP A 207 1.33 -0.47 27.66
CA ASP A 207 1.43 -1.93 27.77
C ASP A 207 2.85 -2.45 27.46
N GLY A 208 3.80 -1.58 27.11
CA GLY A 208 5.17 -1.99 26.81
C GLY A 208 5.32 -2.80 25.52
N LEU A 209 4.43 -2.60 24.53
CA LEU A 209 4.55 -3.24 23.22
C LEU A 209 5.91 -2.96 22.59
N LYS A 210 6.45 -3.95 21.89
CA LYS A 210 7.73 -3.80 21.19
C LYS A 210 7.58 -2.91 19.98
N PHE A 211 8.52 -1.98 19.78
CA PHE A 211 8.63 -1.20 18.55
C PHE A 211 9.76 -1.68 17.67
N ILE A 212 9.51 -1.77 16.37
CA ILE A 212 10.53 -1.94 15.34
C ILE A 212 10.43 -0.79 14.35
N PHE A 213 11.57 -0.17 14.09
CA PHE A 213 11.71 0.82 13.03
C PHE A 213 12.12 0.15 11.74
N THR A 214 11.44 0.55 10.67
CA THR A 214 11.74 0.14 9.30
C THR A 214 12.56 1.25 8.66
N ASP A 215 13.88 1.07 8.72
CA ASP A 215 14.81 2.01 8.12
C ASP A 215 14.73 1.92 6.60
N ARG A 216 14.66 3.09 5.97
CA ARG A 216 14.61 3.25 4.52
C ARG A 216 15.58 4.36 4.13
N PRO A 217 16.26 4.28 2.98
CA PRO A 217 17.22 5.30 2.58
C PRO A 217 16.57 6.69 2.50
N ALA A 218 17.06 7.64 3.30
CA ALA A 218 16.47 8.98 3.40
C ALA A 218 16.45 9.72 2.05
N GLU A 219 17.50 9.54 1.24
CA GLU A 219 17.59 10.13 -0.10
C GLU A 219 16.50 9.61 -1.05
N VAL A 220 16.14 8.33 -0.95
CA VAL A 220 15.04 7.74 -1.74
C VAL A 220 13.70 8.31 -1.28
N MET A 221 13.50 8.43 0.03
CA MET A 221 12.24 8.96 0.60
C MET A 221 11.97 10.43 0.25
N LYS A 222 12.99 11.22 -0.11
CA LYS A 222 12.81 12.60 -0.62
C LYS A 222 12.04 12.65 -1.94
N THR A 223 12.09 11.59 -2.73
CA THR A 223 11.44 11.50 -4.06
C THR A 223 10.30 10.47 -4.11
N ARG A 224 10.08 9.71 -3.04
CA ARG A 224 9.09 8.62 -2.97
C ARG A 224 8.27 8.65 -1.69
N SER A 225 7.67 9.80 -1.39
CA SER A 225 6.85 10.03 -0.19
C SER A 225 5.56 10.80 -0.51
N SER A 226 4.53 10.66 0.33
CA SER A 226 3.30 11.46 0.20
C SER A 226 3.58 12.95 0.17
N SER A 227 4.56 13.44 0.94
CA SER A 227 4.92 14.86 0.94
C SER A 227 5.54 15.31 -0.38
N TYR A 228 6.34 14.46 -1.02
CA TYR A 228 6.88 14.73 -2.36
C TYR A 228 5.78 14.76 -3.41
N TYR A 229 4.94 13.72 -3.50
CA TYR A 229 3.89 13.66 -4.52
C TYR A 229 2.82 14.74 -4.33
N ARG A 230 2.50 15.13 -3.09
CA ARG A 230 1.63 16.28 -2.82
C ARG A 230 2.19 17.56 -3.40
N LYS A 231 3.49 17.84 -3.21
CA LYS A 231 4.14 19.03 -3.79
C LYS A 231 3.99 19.05 -5.32
N LEU A 232 4.20 17.91 -5.98
CA LEU A 232 4.05 17.80 -7.43
C LEU A 232 2.60 17.97 -7.91
N LEU A 233 1.62 17.55 -7.13
CA LEU A 233 0.20 17.74 -7.42
C LEU A 233 -0.20 19.21 -7.26
N THR A 234 0.31 19.89 -6.22
CA THR A 234 0.03 21.31 -5.97
C THR A 234 0.80 22.25 -6.91
N SER A 235 1.97 21.87 -7.42
CA SER A 235 2.74 22.69 -8.36
C SER A 235 2.23 22.63 -9.81
N LYS A 236 1.16 21.88 -10.06
CA LYS A 236 0.53 21.69 -11.38
C LYS A 236 -0.89 22.25 -11.46
N GLN A 237 -1.36 22.93 -10.40
CA GLN A 237 -2.55 23.79 -10.42
C GLN A 237 -2.11 25.24 -10.63
#